data_AF-A0A1I3XZ54-F1
#
_entry.id   AF-A0A1I3XZ54-F1
#
_cell.length_a   1.000
_cell.length_b   1.000
_cell.length_c   1.000
_cell.angle_alpha   90.00
_cell.angle_beta   90.00
_cell.angle_gamma   90.00
#
_symmetry.space_group_name_H-M   'P 1'
#
loop_
_entity.id
_entity.type
_entity.pdbx_description
1 polymer ?
#
loop_
_entity_poly.entity_id
_entity_poly.type
_entity_poly.pdbx_seq_one_letter_code
_entity_poly.pdbx_strand_id
1 'polypeptide(L)'
;MTLQSFLRLLVVGFVCYFLIVLVLRISGKRTLSKMNAFDFVVTVALGSVLSNILINNETLLMEGIVSFCLLVVLQFLSSWLSVRSSMVNSLLKSQPSLLYYEGNYYYKHMKKERISKNEITQAIRSEGIASTDSVSAVVLETDGKI
;
A
#
# COMPACT_ATOMS: atom_id res chain seq x y z
N MET A 1 -3.13 21.18 30.35
CA MET A 1 -2.23 21.50 29.21
C MET A 1 -1.53 22.81 29.52
N THR A 2 -0.20 22.82 29.54
CA THR A 2 0.55 24.10 29.68
C THR A 2 0.55 24.82 28.33
N LEU A 3 0.68 26.16 28.33
CA LEU A 3 0.75 26.97 27.10
C LEU A 3 1.87 26.47 26.16
N GLN A 4 2.95 25.96 26.74
CA GLN A 4 4.08 25.37 26.04
C GLN A 4 3.71 24.07 25.28
N SER A 5 2.86 23.22 25.86
CA SER A 5 2.33 22.03 25.16
C SER A 5 1.43 22.41 23.98
N PHE A 6 0.66 23.49 24.10
CA PHE A 6 -0.23 23.95 23.03
C PHE A 6 0.56 24.50 21.83
N LEU A 7 1.57 25.34 22.09
CA LEU A 7 2.49 25.83 21.06
C LEU A 7 3.27 24.70 20.37
N ARG A 8 3.75 23.71 21.14
CA ARG A 8 4.39 22.50 20.59
C ARG A 8 3.44 21.79 19.61
N LEU A 9 2.19 21.57 20.00
CA LEU A 9 1.22 20.85 19.18
C LEU A 9 0.91 21.59 17.87
N LEU A 10 0.79 22.92 17.90
CA LEU A 10 0.61 23.73 16.68
C LEU A 10 1.80 23.60 15.71
N VAL A 11 3.03 23.76 16.21
CA VAL A 11 4.24 23.69 15.39
C VAL A 11 4.41 22.29 14.79
N VAL A 12 4.29 21.25 15.62
CA VAL A 12 4.41 19.86 15.18
C VAL A 12 3.33 19.49 14.19
N GLY A 13 2.07 19.83 14.49
CA GLY A 13 0.96 19.57 13.58
C GLY A 13 1.17 20.20 12.20
N PHE A 14 1.69 21.42 12.16
CA PHE A 14 1.97 22.12 10.90
C PHE A 14 3.10 21.45 10.09
N VAL A 15 4.20 21.07 10.76
CA VAL A 15 5.33 20.35 10.15
C VAL A 15 4.87 18.99 9.63
N CYS A 16 4.13 18.25 10.45
CA CYS A 16 3.58 16.94 10.12
C CYS A 16 2.63 17.01 8.92
N TYR A 17 1.74 17.99 8.86
CA TYR A 17 0.86 18.22 7.72
C TYR A 17 1.67 18.41 6.42
N PHE A 18 2.69 19.28 6.46
CA PHE A 18 3.58 19.49 5.31
C PHE A 18 4.30 18.22 4.88
N LEU A 19 4.78 17.43 5.84
CA LEU A 19 5.46 16.17 5.57
C LEU A 19 4.53 15.14 4.92
N ILE A 20 3.29 15.02 5.37
CA ILE A 20 2.29 14.13 4.74
C ILE A 20 2.00 14.57 3.30
N VAL A 21 1.79 15.86 3.07
CA VAL A 21 1.56 16.40 1.72
C VAL A 21 2.75 16.12 0.81
N LEU A 22 3.97 16.24 1.34
CA LEU A 22 5.20 15.94 0.61
C LEU A 22 5.31 14.44 0.27
N VAL A 23 4.98 13.55 1.21
CA VAL A 23 4.89 12.10 0.97
C VAL A 23 3.89 11.79 -0.13
N LEU A 24 2.69 12.38 -0.08
CA LEU A 24 1.65 12.18 -1.10
C LEU A 24 2.13 12.64 -2.48
N ARG A 25 2.80 13.80 -2.55
CA ARG A 25 3.31 14.36 -3.81
C ARG A 25 4.43 13.51 -4.40
N ILE A 26 5.32 13.00 -3.57
CA ILE A 26 6.42 12.10 -3.98
C ILE A 26 5.91 10.72 -4.40
N SER A 27 4.90 10.20 -3.70
CA SER A 27 4.27 8.91 -4.02
C SER A 27 3.61 8.94 -5.41
N GLY A 28 3.22 10.13 -5.88
CA GLY A 28 2.79 10.37 -7.26
C GLY A 28 1.36 9.91 -7.52
N LYS A 29 0.86 10.20 -8.72
CA LYS A 29 -0.56 9.97 -9.11
C LYS A 29 -0.96 8.48 -9.16
N ARG A 30 0.01 7.55 -9.17
CA ARG A 30 -0.24 6.11 -9.33
C ARG A 30 -0.74 5.42 -8.05
N THR A 31 -0.33 5.91 -6.88
CA THR A 31 -0.71 5.34 -5.57
C THR A 31 -2.21 5.51 -5.28
N LEU A 32 -2.86 6.52 -5.86
CA LEU A 32 -4.26 6.84 -5.65
C LEU A 32 -5.25 5.91 -6.38
N SER A 33 -4.84 5.23 -7.46
CA SER A 33 -5.76 4.39 -8.26
C SER A 33 -5.69 2.89 -7.96
N LYS A 34 -4.54 2.37 -7.53
CA LYS A 34 -4.37 0.96 -7.11
C LYS A 34 -3.28 0.89 -6.04
N MET A 35 -3.68 1.01 -4.77
CA MET A 35 -2.75 0.93 -3.64
C MET A 35 -2.32 -0.53 -3.46
N ASN A 36 -1.01 -0.79 -3.49
CA ASN A 36 -0.49 -2.13 -3.19
C ASN A 36 -0.54 -2.37 -1.67
N ALA A 37 -0.57 -3.62 -1.23
CA ALA A 37 -0.50 -4.00 0.18
C ALA A 37 0.69 -3.37 0.90
N PHE A 38 1.86 -3.27 0.23
CA PHE A 38 3.02 -2.59 0.80
C PHE A 38 2.78 -1.09 1.04
N ASP A 39 2.20 -0.39 0.06
CA ASP A 39 1.88 1.04 0.19
C ASP A 39 0.88 1.28 1.33
N PHE A 40 -0.07 0.34 1.52
CA PHE A 40 -1.02 0.36 2.64
C PHE A 40 -0.33 0.23 3.99
N VAL A 41 0.54 -0.77 4.17
CA VAL A 41 1.28 -1.00 5.42
C VAL A 41 2.11 0.23 5.79
N VAL A 42 2.80 0.83 4.82
CA VAL A 42 3.61 2.03 5.09
C VAL A 42 2.76 3.24 5.44
N THR A 43 1.62 3.43 4.77
CA THR A 43 0.68 4.51 5.09
C THR A 43 0.15 4.37 6.52
N VAL A 44 -0.20 3.16 6.95
CA VAL A 44 -0.64 2.87 8.33
C VAL A 44 0.50 3.14 9.33
N ALA A 45 1.72 2.71 9.02
CA ALA A 45 2.89 2.94 9.88
C ALA A 45 3.20 4.44 10.04
N LEU A 46 3.15 5.22 8.95
CA LEU A 46 3.33 6.67 8.97
C LEU A 46 2.25 7.35 9.83
N GLY A 47 0.98 6.94 9.69
CA GLY A 47 -0.12 7.45 10.51
C GLY A 47 0.06 7.12 12.00
N SER A 48 0.55 5.92 12.32
CA SER A 48 0.84 5.50 13.70
C SER A 48 1.96 6.33 14.32
N VAL A 49 3.09 6.51 13.61
CA VAL A 49 4.20 7.34 14.09
C VAL A 49 3.78 8.80 14.24
N LEU A 50 3.00 9.31 13.29
CA LEU A 50 2.43 10.65 13.37
C LEU A 50 1.58 10.85 14.62
N SER A 51 0.65 9.93 14.87
CA SER A 51 -0.20 9.95 16.05
C SER A 51 0.62 9.91 17.34
N ASN A 52 1.64 9.05 17.38
CA ASN A 52 2.55 8.94 18.51
C ASN A 52 3.28 10.25 18.80
N ILE A 53 3.75 10.97 17.77
CA ILE A 53 4.45 12.25 17.92
C ILE A 53 3.51 13.35 18.46
N LEU A 54 2.24 13.33 18.07
CA LEU A 54 1.25 14.33 18.48
C LEU A 54 0.73 14.09 19.91
N ILE A 55 0.57 12.82 20.31
CA ILE A 55 -0.05 12.45 21.58
C ILE A 55 1.00 12.31 22.70
N ASN A 56 2.15 11.71 22.42
CA ASN A 56 3.19 11.51 23.44
C ASN A 56 4.02 12.79 23.65
N ASN A 57 3.93 13.31 24.88
CA ASN A 57 4.69 14.47 25.32
C ASN A 57 6.04 14.11 25.95
N GLU A 58 6.28 12.83 26.22
CA GLU A 58 7.53 12.33 26.80
C GLU A 58 8.64 12.15 25.77
N THR A 59 8.29 11.98 24.49
CA THR A 59 9.27 11.88 23.42
C THR A 59 9.85 13.25 23.09
N LEU A 60 11.18 13.31 23.02
CA LEU A 60 11.90 14.48 22.53
C LEU A 60 11.39 14.79 21.13
N LEU A 61 11.00 16.05 20.90
CA LEU A 61 10.44 16.49 19.61
C LEU A 61 11.31 16.07 18.43
N MET A 62 12.63 16.13 18.64
CA MET A 62 13.66 15.78 17.67
C MET A 62 13.61 14.30 17.29
N GLU A 63 13.39 13.39 18.25
CA GLU A 63 13.26 11.95 17.99
C GLU A 63 12.03 11.65 17.13
N GLY A 64 10.92 12.35 17.38
CA GLY A 64 9.71 12.25 16.59
C GLY A 64 9.93 12.67 15.14
N ILE A 65 10.49 13.86 14.94
CA ILE A 65 10.79 14.40 13.60
C ILE A 65 11.78 13.49 12.86
N VAL A 66 12.84 13.02 13.52
CA VAL A 66 13.84 12.13 12.92
C VAL A 66 13.21 10.80 12.51
N SER A 67 12.38 10.20 13.37
CA SER A 67 11.69 8.93 13.08
C SER A 67 10.74 9.07 11.89
N PHE A 68 9.99 10.17 11.84
CA PHE A 68 9.10 10.46 10.72
C PHE A 68 9.89 10.66 9.42
N CYS A 69 10.92 11.51 9.44
CA CYS A 69 11.79 11.76 8.28
C CYS A 69 12.44 10.46 7.79
N LEU A 70 12.91 9.59 8.69
CA LEU A 70 13.48 8.30 8.36
C LEU A 70 12.47 7.42 7.61
N LEU A 71 11.22 7.31 8.11
CA LEU A 71 10.17 6.55 7.43
C LEU A 71 9.83 7.13 6.06
N VAL A 72 9.75 8.44 5.92
CA VAL A 72 9.52 9.10 4.63
C VAL A 72 10.63 8.80 3.63
N VAL A 73 11.89 8.89 4.08
CA VAL A 73 13.06 8.59 3.25
C VAL A 73 13.05 7.12 2.84
N LEU A 74 12.81 6.19 3.76
CA LEU A 74 12.71 4.76 3.46
C LEU A 74 11.57 4.45 2.49
N GLN A 75 10.41 5.10 2.65
CA GLN A 75 9.28 4.95 1.72
C GLN A 75 9.66 5.44 0.33
N PHE A 76 10.30 6.60 0.23
CA PHE A 76 10.77 7.15 -1.03
C PHE A 76 11.80 6.23 -1.71
N LEU A 77 12.81 5.77 -0.96
CA LEU A 77 13.82 4.83 -1.44
C LEU A 77 13.17 3.53 -1.93
N SER A 78 12.26 2.95 -1.15
CA SER A 78 11.56 1.71 -1.52
C SER A 78 10.77 1.87 -2.82
N SER A 79 10.03 2.97 -2.97
CA SER A 79 9.28 3.29 -4.18
C SER A 79 10.20 3.52 -5.38
N TRP A 80 11.25 4.33 -5.21
CA TRP A 80 12.22 4.64 -6.26
C TRP A 80 12.97 3.40 -6.74
N LEU A 81 13.38 2.53 -5.81
CA LEU A 81 14.11 1.30 -6.09
C LEU A 81 13.20 0.24 -6.73
N SER A 82 11.92 0.20 -6.35
CA SER A 82 10.89 -0.65 -6.96
C SER A 82 10.65 -0.34 -8.44
N VAL A 83 10.87 0.91 -8.89
CA VAL A 83 10.75 1.28 -10.31
C VAL A 83 12.02 0.94 -11.10
N ARG A 84 13.19 0.91 -10.44
CA ARG A 84 14.49 0.67 -11.10
C ARG A 84 14.93 -0.79 -11.10
N SER A 85 14.46 -1.59 -10.15
CA SER A 85 14.85 -2.99 -10.00
C SER A 85 13.63 -3.90 -10.00
N SER A 86 13.58 -4.84 -10.94
CA SER A 86 12.54 -5.87 -11.01
C SER A 86 12.55 -6.79 -9.79
N MET A 87 13.72 -7.04 -9.20
CA MET A 87 13.87 -7.83 -7.98
C MET A 87 13.22 -7.12 -6.79
N VAL A 88 13.52 -5.83 -6.61
CA VAL A 88 12.90 -5.02 -5.55
C VAL A 88 11.41 -4.85 -5.80
N ASN A 89 11.00 -4.70 -7.06
CA ASN A 89 9.59 -4.69 -7.43
C ASN A 89 8.90 -5.98 -6.99
N SER A 90 9.44 -7.15 -7.34
CA SER A 90 8.86 -8.46 -6.97
C SER A 90 8.87 -8.73 -5.46
N LEU A 91 9.81 -8.14 -4.72
CA LEU A 91 9.92 -8.28 -3.27
C LEU A 91 8.89 -7.40 -2.54
N LEU A 92 8.70 -6.17 -3.02
CA LEU A 92 7.83 -5.18 -2.38
C LEU A 92 6.39 -5.22 -2.90
N LYS A 93 6.19 -5.61 -4.16
CA LYS A 93 4.89 -5.61 -4.83
C LYS A 93 4.56 -7.01 -5.31
N SER A 94 3.36 -7.46 -4.95
CA SER A 94 2.77 -8.65 -5.56
C SER A 94 2.71 -8.48 -7.07
N GLN A 95 3.02 -9.55 -7.82
CA GLN A 95 2.88 -9.57 -9.27
C GLN A 95 1.49 -10.09 -9.65
N PRO A 96 0.89 -9.60 -10.74
CA PRO A 96 -0.37 -10.14 -11.20
C PRO A 96 -0.21 -11.62 -11.57
N SER A 97 -1.22 -12.42 -11.27
CA SER A 97 -1.16 -13.88 -11.41
C SER A 97 -2.30 -14.37 -12.30
N LEU A 98 -1.95 -15.01 -13.42
CA LEU A 98 -2.94 -15.60 -14.31
C LEU A 98 -3.56 -16.83 -13.64
N LEU A 99 -4.88 -16.77 -13.39
CA LEU A 99 -5.62 -17.83 -12.69
C LEU A 99 -6.37 -18.76 -13.66
N TYR A 100 -6.86 -18.20 -14.77
CA TYR A 100 -7.61 -18.92 -15.80
C TYR A 100 -7.29 -18.34 -17.18
N TYR A 101 -7.13 -19.19 -18.19
CA TYR A 101 -6.96 -18.78 -19.59
C TYR A 101 -7.54 -19.84 -20.52
N GLU A 102 -8.39 -19.43 -21.46
CA GLU A 102 -8.96 -20.25 -22.53
C GLU A 102 -9.39 -21.66 -22.06
N GLY A 103 -10.34 -21.74 -21.12
CA GLY A 103 -10.85 -23.03 -20.62
C GLY A 103 -10.01 -23.69 -19.52
N ASN A 104 -8.78 -23.22 -19.28
CA ASN A 104 -7.83 -23.91 -18.41
C ASN A 104 -7.56 -23.14 -17.11
N TYR A 105 -7.68 -23.84 -15.98
CA TYR A 105 -7.33 -23.32 -14.66
C TYR A 105 -5.84 -23.54 -14.35
N TYR A 106 -5.16 -22.49 -13.92
CA TYR A 106 -3.74 -22.52 -13.57
C TYR A 106 -3.57 -22.89 -12.09
N TYR A 107 -3.79 -24.16 -11.76
CA TYR A 107 -3.79 -24.65 -10.37
C TYR A 107 -2.52 -24.33 -9.57
N LYS A 108 -1.36 -24.24 -10.22
CA LYS A 108 -0.10 -23.83 -9.55
C LYS A 108 -0.18 -22.39 -9.04
N HIS A 109 -0.69 -21.47 -9.85
CA HIS A 109 -0.88 -20.08 -9.49
C HIS A 109 -1.99 -19.93 -8.45
N MET A 110 -3.10 -20.62 -8.64
CA MET A 110 -4.20 -20.66 -7.67
C MET A 110 -3.74 -21.14 -6.28
N LYS A 111 -2.93 -22.20 -6.19
CA LYS A 111 -2.38 -22.67 -4.91
C LYS A 111 -1.40 -21.67 -4.29
N LYS A 112 -0.58 -21.01 -5.11
CA LYS A 112 0.37 -19.99 -4.64
C LYS A 112 -0.36 -18.78 -4.05
N GLU A 113 -1.38 -18.29 -4.75
CA GLU A 113 -2.19 -17.13 -4.35
C GLU A 113 -3.34 -17.48 -3.40
N ARG A 114 -3.50 -18.77 -3.05
CA ARG A 114 -4.55 -19.31 -2.18
C ARG A 114 -5.98 -19.02 -2.67
N ILE A 115 -6.16 -18.96 -3.99
CA ILE A 115 -7.45 -18.73 -4.64
C ILE A 115 -8.08 -20.07 -5.06
N SER A 116 -9.34 -20.27 -4.70
CA SER A 116 -10.14 -21.42 -5.08
C SER A 116 -10.84 -21.22 -6.43
N LYS A 117 -11.27 -22.32 -7.06
CA LYS A 117 -12.09 -22.26 -8.30
C LYS A 117 -13.42 -21.53 -8.06
N ASN A 118 -13.96 -21.63 -6.84
CA ASN A 118 -15.22 -20.98 -6.47
C ASN A 118 -15.06 -19.45 -6.45
N GLU A 119 -13.94 -18.93 -5.94
CA GLU A 119 -13.64 -17.50 -5.96
C GLU A 119 -13.52 -16.96 -7.38
N ILE A 120 -12.84 -17.70 -8.29
CA ILE A 120 -12.79 -17.33 -9.71
C ILE A 120 -14.19 -17.29 -10.32
N THR A 121 -15.00 -18.31 -10.08
CA THR A 121 -16.36 -18.40 -10.63
C THR A 121 -17.27 -17.31 -10.05
N GLN A 122 -17.06 -16.95 -8.78
CA GLN A 122 -17.77 -15.86 -8.12
C GLN A 122 -17.38 -14.51 -8.71
N ALA A 123 -16.09 -14.26 -8.97
CA ALA A 123 -15.62 -13.04 -9.60
C ALA A 123 -16.18 -12.86 -11.02
N ILE A 124 -16.21 -13.93 -11.82
CA ILE A 124 -16.83 -13.93 -13.15
C ILE A 124 -18.33 -13.57 -13.06
N ARG A 125 -19.04 -14.12 -12.06
CA ARG A 125 -20.47 -13.82 -11.85
C ARG A 125 -20.72 -12.40 -11.36
N SER A 126 -19.84 -11.81 -10.55
CA SER A 126 -19.98 -10.42 -10.12
C SER A 126 -19.88 -9.42 -11.27
N GLU A 127 -19.19 -9.80 -12.35
CA GLU A 127 -19.15 -9.05 -13.61
C GLU A 127 -20.35 -9.34 -14.54
N GLY A 128 -21.35 -10.10 -14.07
CA GLY A 128 -22.57 -10.41 -14.81
C GLY A 128 -22.44 -11.55 -15.82
N ILE A 129 -21.31 -12.29 -15.82
CA ILE A 129 -21.06 -13.39 -16.75
C ILE A 129 -21.46 -14.72 -16.10
N ALA A 130 -22.33 -15.48 -16.78
CA ALA A 130 -22.92 -16.69 -16.21
C ALA A 130 -22.02 -17.94 -16.31
N SER A 131 -21.16 -18.01 -17.34
CA SER A 131 -20.28 -19.16 -17.60
C SER A 131 -18.82 -18.75 -17.68
N THR A 132 -17.94 -19.63 -17.21
CA THR A 132 -16.49 -19.49 -17.39
C THR A 132 -16.08 -19.60 -18.86
N ASP A 133 -16.87 -20.28 -19.69
CA ASP A 133 -16.54 -20.51 -21.10
C ASP A 133 -16.61 -19.23 -21.95
N SER A 134 -17.34 -18.22 -21.48
CA SER A 134 -17.42 -16.89 -22.09
C SER A 134 -16.28 -15.95 -21.67
N VAL A 135 -15.34 -16.42 -20.85
CA VAL A 135 -14.22 -15.63 -20.34
C VAL A 135 -12.93 -16.14 -20.98
N SER A 136 -12.11 -15.25 -21.54
CA SER A 136 -10.82 -15.64 -22.11
C SER A 136 -9.72 -15.74 -21.06
N ALA A 137 -9.73 -14.86 -20.06
CA ALA A 137 -8.71 -14.83 -19.03
C ALA A 137 -9.26 -14.29 -17.69
N VAL A 138 -8.72 -14.80 -16.58
CA VAL A 138 -8.91 -14.24 -15.24
C VAL A 138 -7.53 -14.03 -14.62
N VAL A 139 -7.29 -12.81 -14.15
CA VAL A 139 -6.00 -12.38 -13.59
C VAL A 139 -6.24 -11.83 -12.20
N LEU A 140 -5.51 -12.35 -11.21
CA LEU A 140 -5.42 -11.72 -9.90
C LEU A 140 -4.48 -10.52 -10.01
N GLU A 141 -5.01 -9.33 -9.86
CA GLU A 141 -4.26 -8.08 -9.86
C GLU A 141 -3.48 -7.87 -8.55
N THR A 142 -2.53 -6.93 -8.58
CA THR A 142 -1.64 -6.66 -7.43
C THR A 142 -2.34 -6.09 -6.20
N ASP A 143 -3.55 -5.56 -6.39
CA ASP A 143 -4.44 -5.05 -5.33
C ASP A 143 -5.43 -6.11 -4.82
N GLY A 144 -5.30 -7.36 -5.28
CA GLY A 144 -6.14 -8.48 -4.86
C GLY A 144 -7.48 -8.58 -5.60
N LYS A 145 -7.71 -7.73 -6.61
CA LYS A 145 -8.91 -7.82 -7.46
C LYS A 145 -8.76 -8.93 -8.49
N ILE A 146 -9.86 -9.59 -8.79
CA ILE A 146 -10.01 -10.66 -9.79
C ILE A 146 -11.02 -10.20 -10.83
#